data_AF-A0A6A0GZY8-F1
#
_entry.id   AF-A0A6A0GZY8-F1
#
_cell.length_a   1.000
_cell.length_b   1.000
_cell.length_c   1.000
_cell.angle_alpha   90.00
_cell.angle_beta   90.00
_cell.angle_gamma   90.00
#
_symmetry.space_group_name_H-M   'P 1'
#
loop_
_entity.id
_entity.type
_entity.pdbx_description
1 polymer ?
#
loop_
_entity_poly.entity_id
_entity_poly.type
_entity_poly.pdbx_seq_one_letter_code
_entity_poly.pdbx_strand_id
1 'polypeptide(L)'
;MDLVSEMEMMKIIGTHQNIINLIGCCTQDGPLFVVVEYAHYGNLRDFLRNSQPQALGYECAIDQDPKTSLTQRDLLGFAYQVARGMDYLAAKKCVHRDLAARNVLVCQDRVLKIADFGLARDIHSQDYYRKTSEGRLPVKWMAPEALFKRVYTSMSDVWAFGILLWEIMSLGGTPYPSVPSVENLFKLLREGHRMLKPHYCTTET
;
A
#
# COMPACT_ATOMS: atom_id res chain seq x y z
N MET A 1 16.58 9.95 2.02
CA MET A 1 15.38 9.38 2.68
C MET A 1 15.83 9.05 4.08
N ASP A 2 15.15 9.53 5.11
CA ASP A 2 15.71 9.59 6.47
C ASP A 2 14.90 8.69 7.42
N LEU A 3 15.53 7.62 7.92
CA LEU A 3 14.94 6.66 8.86
C LEU A 3 14.46 7.35 10.15
N VAL A 4 15.07 8.48 10.53
CA VAL A 4 14.62 9.31 11.65
C VAL A 4 13.24 9.90 11.37
N SER A 5 13.03 10.43 10.16
CA SER A 5 11.74 11.01 9.78
C SER A 5 10.62 9.97 9.77
N GLU A 6 10.91 8.74 9.35
CA GLU A 6 9.94 7.63 9.40
C GLU A 6 9.60 7.25 10.85
N MET A 7 10.60 7.11 11.71
CA MET A 7 10.39 6.85 13.14
C MET A 7 9.52 7.92 13.81
N GLU A 8 9.81 9.20 13.58
CA GLU A 8 9.01 10.31 14.15
C GLU A 8 7.57 10.31 13.62
N MET A 9 7.38 10.00 12.34
CA MET A 9 6.04 9.87 11.75
C MET A 9 5.24 8.75 12.44
N MET A 10 5.84 7.59 12.67
CA MET A 10 5.18 6.47 13.36
C MET A 10 4.77 6.82 14.79
N LYS A 11 5.56 7.64 15.51
CA LYS A 11 5.19 8.14 16.85
C LYS A 11 3.95 9.04 16.80
N ILE A 12 3.89 9.95 15.82
CA ILE A 12 2.78 10.90 15.65
C ILE A 12 1.48 10.20 15.26
N ILE A 13 1.56 9.23 14.34
CA ILE A 13 0.40 8.45 13.88
C ILE A 13 -0.29 7.76 15.05
N GLY A 14 0.48 7.20 15.99
CA GLY A 14 -0.03 6.43 17.11
C GLY A 14 -0.39 5.00 16.70
N THR A 15 -1.28 4.36 17.46
CA THR A 15 -1.59 2.94 17.27
C THR A 15 -2.93 2.69 16.59
N HIS A 16 -2.95 1.71 15.69
CA HIS A 16 -4.16 1.21 15.06
C HIS A 16 -4.00 -0.26 14.65
N GLN A 17 -5.11 -1.01 14.62
CA GLN A 17 -5.07 -2.45 14.28
C GLN A 17 -4.51 -2.70 12.88
N ASN A 18 -4.86 -1.86 11.91
CA ASN A 18 -4.48 -1.98 10.50
C ASN A 18 -3.32 -1.06 10.08
N ILE A 19 -2.49 -0.63 11.04
CA ILE A 19 -1.24 0.09 10.82
C ILE A 19 -0.11 -0.71 11.48
N ILE A 20 1.09 -0.73 10.87
CA ILE A 20 2.26 -1.32 11.50
C ILE A 20 2.72 -0.40 12.63
N ASN A 21 2.66 -0.89 13.87
CA ASN A 21 2.91 -0.07 15.04
C ASN A 21 4.41 -0.08 15.39
N LEU A 22 4.90 1.08 15.83
CA LEU A 22 6.21 1.21 16.45
C LEU A 22 6.18 0.55 17.84
N ILE A 23 7.12 -0.34 18.11
CA ILE A 23 7.33 -0.96 19.43
C ILE A 23 8.35 -0.16 20.24
N GLY A 24 9.43 0.28 19.59
CA GLY A 24 10.49 1.05 20.24
C GLY A 24 11.60 1.44 19.28
N CYS A 25 12.64 2.10 19.80
CA CYS A 25 13.81 2.49 19.04
C CYS A 25 15.08 2.48 19.90
N CYS A 26 16.21 2.13 19.31
CA CYS A 26 17.53 2.34 19.91
C CYS A 26 18.16 3.55 19.23
N THR A 27 18.38 4.62 20.01
CA THR A 27 18.84 5.92 19.50
C THR A 27 20.14 6.40 20.15
N GLN A 28 20.60 5.73 21.20
CA GLN A 28 21.77 6.11 21.98
C GLN A 28 22.91 5.11 21.78
N ASP A 29 24.14 5.62 21.77
CA ASP A 29 25.38 4.83 21.82
C ASP A 29 25.46 3.66 20.81
N GLY A 30 25.02 3.91 19.57
CA GLY A 30 25.06 2.91 18.51
C GLY A 30 24.28 3.30 17.25
N PRO A 31 24.13 2.37 16.28
CA PRO A 31 23.28 2.57 15.12
C PRO A 31 21.82 2.80 15.51
N LEU A 32 21.11 3.61 14.73
CA LEU A 32 19.67 3.78 14.87
C LEU A 32 18.96 2.47 14.52
N PHE A 33 18.24 1.91 15.50
CA PHE A 33 17.30 0.80 15.27
C PHE A 33 15.88 1.27 15.51
N VAL A 34 14.98 0.94 14.58
CA VAL A 34 13.53 1.16 14.70
C VAL A 34 12.88 -0.21 14.79
N VAL A 35 12.23 -0.50 15.91
CA VAL A 35 11.61 -1.80 16.21
C VAL A 35 10.12 -1.68 16.01
N VAL A 36 9.57 -2.51 15.12
CA VAL A 36 8.16 -2.49 14.72
C VAL A 36 7.55 -3.89 14.85
N GLU A 37 6.23 -3.97 14.79
CA GLU A 37 5.52 -5.26 14.76
C GLU A 37 6.02 -6.18 13.62
N TYR A 38 6.05 -7.49 13.88
CA TYR A 38 6.45 -8.48 12.89
C TYR A 38 5.27 -8.97 12.05
N ALA A 39 5.47 -9.04 10.73
CA ALA A 39 4.49 -9.53 9.77
C ALA A 39 4.90 -10.90 9.22
N HIS A 40 4.23 -11.94 9.73
CA HIS A 40 4.56 -13.36 9.50
C HIS A 40 4.58 -13.76 8.03
N TYR A 41 3.72 -13.16 7.20
CA TYR A 41 3.57 -13.54 5.80
C TYR A 41 4.14 -12.51 4.83
N GLY A 42 4.92 -11.55 5.32
CA GLY A 42 5.54 -10.51 4.49
C GLY A 42 4.53 -9.52 3.91
N ASN A 43 4.79 -9.03 2.69
CA ASN A 43 3.92 -8.04 2.05
C ASN A 43 2.74 -8.68 1.30
N LEU A 44 1.64 -7.92 1.18
CA LEU A 44 0.38 -8.36 0.60
C LEU A 44 0.53 -8.73 -0.87
N ARG A 45 1.39 -8.06 -1.64
CA ARG A 45 1.59 -8.39 -3.07
C ARG A 45 2.09 -9.81 -3.25
N ASP A 46 3.14 -10.18 -2.51
CA ASP A 46 3.73 -11.52 -2.61
C ASP A 46 2.81 -12.57 -1.99
N PHE A 47 2.15 -12.24 -0.88
CA PHE A 47 1.10 -13.08 -0.29
C PHE A 47 0.01 -13.44 -1.30
N LEU A 48 -0.58 -12.44 -1.98
CA LEU A 48 -1.63 -12.65 -2.98
C LEU A 48 -1.17 -13.52 -4.16
N ARG A 49 0.06 -13.31 -4.63
CA ARG A 49 0.65 -14.08 -5.74
C ARG A 49 0.85 -15.54 -5.37
N ASN A 50 1.30 -15.80 -4.15
CA ASN A 50 1.55 -17.14 -3.63
C ASN A 50 0.24 -17.91 -3.34
N SER A 51 -0.89 -17.21 -3.21
CA SER A 51 -2.22 -17.82 -3.05
C SER A 51 -2.94 -18.15 -4.36
N GLN A 52 -2.34 -17.88 -5.52
CA GLN A 52 -2.92 -18.29 -6.79
C GLN A 52 -2.96 -19.82 -6.89
N PRO A 53 -4.05 -20.42 -7.41
CA PRO A 53 -4.09 -21.86 -7.67
C PRO A 53 -2.92 -22.21 -8.58
N GLN A 54 -2.03 -23.11 -8.13
CA GLN A 54 -0.96 -23.61 -8.98
C GLN A 54 -1.59 -24.31 -10.18
N ALA A 55 -1.57 -23.65 -11.34
CA ALA A 55 -1.84 -24.30 -12.61
C ALA A 55 -0.65 -25.22 -12.89
N LEU A 56 -0.80 -26.50 -12.52
CA LEU A 56 -0.01 -27.64 -13.00
C LEU A 56 1.53 -27.47 -12.89
N GLY A 57 2.09 -27.89 -11.76
CA GLY A 57 3.54 -28.10 -11.63
C GLY A 57 3.83 -28.95 -10.41
N TYR A 58 4.13 -30.23 -10.64
CA TYR A 58 4.73 -31.10 -9.65
C TYR A 58 6.04 -30.46 -9.18
N GLU A 59 6.09 -29.93 -7.96
CA GLU A 59 7.32 -29.88 -7.18
C GLU A 59 7.02 -29.67 -5.68
N CYS A 60 7.68 -30.50 -4.89
CA CYS A 60 7.48 -30.73 -3.47
C CYS A 60 7.69 -29.47 -2.62
N ALA A 61 6.76 -29.19 -1.71
CA ALA A 61 7.01 -28.29 -0.58
C ALA A 61 6.52 -28.97 0.71
N ILE A 62 7.48 -29.60 1.38
CA ILE A 62 7.41 -30.04 2.77
C ILE A 62 7.43 -28.72 3.57
N ASP A 63 6.46 -28.48 4.45
CA ASP A 63 6.28 -27.27 5.28
C ASP A 63 5.54 -26.05 4.68
N GLN A 64 4.49 -26.27 3.85
CA GLN A 64 3.50 -25.21 3.59
C GLN A 64 2.22 -25.46 4.39
N ASP A 65 1.91 -24.53 5.30
CA ASP A 65 0.57 -24.29 5.86
C ASP A 65 -0.44 -24.39 4.69
N PRO A 66 -1.55 -25.14 4.79
CA PRO A 66 -2.34 -25.55 3.64
C PRO A 66 -2.68 -24.32 2.80
N LYS A 67 -2.14 -24.26 1.58
CA LYS A 67 -2.38 -23.20 0.59
C LYS A 67 -3.88 -22.90 0.52
N THR A 68 -4.31 -21.90 1.29
CA THR A 68 -5.71 -21.50 1.37
C THR A 68 -5.98 -20.67 0.13
N SER A 69 -6.66 -21.30 -0.83
CA SER A 69 -7.23 -20.59 -1.98
C SER A 69 -8.02 -19.39 -1.46
N LEU A 70 -7.66 -18.18 -1.89
CA LEU A 70 -8.33 -16.97 -1.46
C LEU A 70 -9.70 -16.87 -2.13
N THR A 71 -10.73 -16.69 -1.31
CA THR A 71 -12.07 -16.41 -1.80
C THR A 71 -12.26 -14.92 -2.05
N GLN A 72 -13.28 -14.56 -2.82
CA GLN A 72 -13.64 -13.15 -3.00
C GLN A 72 -13.97 -12.46 -1.67
N ARG A 73 -14.52 -13.19 -0.69
CA ARG A 73 -14.79 -12.68 0.65
C ARG A 73 -13.51 -12.30 1.38
N ASP A 74 -12.44 -13.09 1.23
CA ASP A 74 -11.13 -12.76 1.79
C ASP A 74 -10.59 -11.46 1.18
N LEU A 75 -10.67 -11.32 -0.15
CA LEU A 75 -10.22 -10.12 -0.87
C LEU A 75 -10.99 -8.84 -0.45
N LEU A 76 -12.31 -8.95 -0.27
CA LEU A 76 -13.12 -7.86 0.27
C LEU A 76 -12.75 -7.55 1.73
N GLY A 77 -12.49 -8.57 2.54
CA GLY A 77 -11.99 -8.41 3.90
C GLY A 77 -10.64 -7.68 3.95
N PHE A 78 -9.73 -7.98 3.03
CA PHE A 78 -8.45 -7.29 2.89
C PHE A 78 -8.63 -5.82 2.51
N ALA A 79 -9.47 -5.53 1.51
CA ALA A 79 -9.81 -4.17 1.12
C ALA A 79 -10.38 -3.36 2.31
N TYR A 80 -11.31 -3.96 3.06
CA TYR A 80 -11.93 -3.33 4.23
C TYR A 80 -10.91 -3.01 5.34
N GLN A 81 -10.01 -3.95 5.64
CA GLN A 81 -8.95 -3.75 6.63
C GLN A 81 -8.05 -2.57 6.27
N VAL A 82 -7.61 -2.48 5.01
CA VAL A 82 -6.78 -1.35 4.56
C VAL A 82 -7.57 -0.04 4.58
N ALA A 83 -8.84 -0.05 4.17
CA ALA A 83 -9.69 1.14 4.22
C ALA A 83 -9.80 1.71 5.64
N ARG A 84 -9.99 0.85 6.66
CA ARG A 84 -9.99 1.28 8.07
C ARG A 84 -8.67 1.92 8.50
N GLY A 85 -7.54 1.35 8.08
CA GLY A 85 -6.23 1.94 8.36
C GLY A 85 -6.04 3.30 7.71
N MET A 86 -6.47 3.46 6.46
CA MET A 86 -6.38 4.74 5.73
C MET A 86 -7.33 5.80 6.29
N ASP A 87 -8.53 5.42 6.73
CA ASP A 87 -9.47 6.31 7.42
C ASP A 87 -8.84 6.86 8.71
N TYR A 88 -8.20 5.99 9.49
CA TYR A 88 -7.43 6.39 10.67
C TYR A 88 -6.31 7.38 10.33
N LEU A 89 -5.49 7.11 9.29
CA LEU A 89 -4.43 8.03 8.87
C LEU A 89 -4.98 9.38 8.41
N ALA A 90 -6.11 9.40 7.68
CA ALA A 90 -6.76 10.62 7.26
C ALA A 90 -7.27 11.44 8.46
N ALA A 91 -7.85 10.79 9.47
CA ALA A 91 -8.26 11.42 10.72
C ALA A 91 -7.07 12.01 11.50
N LYS A 92 -5.89 11.38 11.39
CA LYS A 92 -4.61 11.87 11.91
C LYS A 92 -3.95 12.93 11.02
N LYS A 93 -4.61 13.41 9.96
CA LYS A 93 -4.05 14.36 8.99
C LYS A 93 -2.69 13.89 8.45
N CYS A 94 -2.53 12.59 8.27
CA CYS A 94 -1.35 11.96 7.69
C CYS A 94 -1.66 11.50 6.26
N VAL A 95 -0.89 11.99 5.29
CA VAL A 95 -0.95 11.53 3.89
C VAL A 95 0.19 10.53 3.66
N HIS A 96 -0.15 9.30 3.27
CA HIS A 96 0.78 8.18 3.10
C HIS A 96 1.67 8.36 1.86
N ARG A 97 1.08 8.74 0.72
CA ARG A 97 1.76 9.05 -0.56
C ARG A 97 2.42 7.88 -1.29
N ASP A 98 2.54 6.71 -0.66
CA ASP A 98 2.97 5.47 -1.30
C ASP A 98 2.15 4.23 -0.91
N LEU A 99 0.83 4.38 -0.87
CA LEU A 99 -0.06 3.26 -0.63
C LEU A 99 -0.06 2.31 -1.84
N ALA A 100 0.37 1.07 -1.63
CA ALA A 100 0.43 0.01 -2.64
C ALA A 100 0.49 -1.37 -1.97
N ALA A 101 0.19 -2.45 -2.69
CA ALA A 101 0.16 -3.80 -2.09
C ALA A 101 1.52 -4.24 -1.52
N ARG A 102 2.63 -3.73 -2.06
CA ARG A 102 3.99 -3.97 -1.54
C ARG A 102 4.25 -3.33 -0.18
N ASN A 103 3.49 -2.30 0.18
CA ASN A 103 3.60 -1.51 1.42
C ASN A 103 2.45 -1.84 2.40
N VAL A 104 1.73 -2.93 2.16
CA VAL A 104 0.79 -3.51 3.13
C VAL A 104 1.38 -4.84 3.57
N LEU A 105 1.48 -5.05 4.87
CA LEU A 105 2.02 -6.25 5.49
C LEU A 105 0.90 -7.17 5.97
N VAL A 106 1.17 -8.48 5.94
CA VAL A 106 0.25 -9.54 6.35
C VAL A 106 0.78 -10.20 7.62
N CYS A 107 0.11 -9.92 8.73
CA CYS A 107 0.44 -10.48 10.04
C CYS A 107 -0.26 -11.82 10.28
N GLN A 108 -0.05 -12.38 11.47
CA GLN A 108 -0.76 -13.57 11.93
C GLN A 108 -2.28 -13.37 11.81
N ASP A 109 -3.01 -14.46 11.59
CA ASP A 109 -4.46 -14.49 11.37
C ASP A 109 -4.93 -13.64 10.17
N ARG A 110 -4.02 -13.37 9.21
CA ARG A 110 -4.27 -12.54 8.01
C ARG A 110 -4.75 -11.12 8.33
N VAL A 111 -4.27 -10.57 9.44
CA VAL A 111 -4.46 -9.14 9.76
C VAL A 111 -3.57 -8.29 8.87
N LEU A 112 -4.16 -7.34 8.14
CA LEU A 112 -3.42 -6.45 7.25
C LEU A 112 -3.03 -5.16 7.95
N LYS A 113 -1.79 -4.72 7.74
CA LYS A 113 -1.22 -3.51 8.33
C LYS A 113 -0.51 -2.67 7.28
N ILE A 114 -0.89 -1.40 7.15
CA ILE A 114 -0.20 -0.45 6.26
C ILE A 114 1.17 -0.12 6.88
N ALA A 115 2.21 -0.08 6.03
CA ALA A 115 3.61 0.11 6.39
C ALA A 115 4.33 1.03 5.39
N ASP A 116 5.62 1.27 5.61
CA ASP A 116 6.49 2.14 4.81
C ASP A 116 6.04 3.62 4.83
N PHE A 117 6.33 4.28 5.95
CA PHE A 117 5.98 5.68 6.18
C PHE A 117 7.11 6.63 5.74
N GLY A 118 8.14 6.15 5.04
CA GLY A 118 9.29 6.95 4.60
C GLY A 118 8.91 8.12 3.68
N LEU A 119 7.76 8.03 2.99
CA LEU A 119 7.21 9.10 2.15
C LEU A 119 6.04 9.87 2.78
N ALA A 120 5.53 9.42 3.94
CA ALA A 120 4.35 9.98 4.58
C ALA A 120 4.59 11.39 5.12
N ARG A 121 3.55 12.23 5.16
CA ARG A 121 3.63 13.62 5.62
C ARG A 121 2.42 14.02 6.44
N ASP A 122 2.70 14.76 7.50
CA ASP A 122 1.72 15.49 8.28
C ASP A 122 1.28 16.74 7.51
N ILE A 123 -0.04 16.97 7.44
CA ILE A 123 -0.70 18.12 6.80
C ILE A 123 -1.54 18.94 7.80
N HIS A 124 -1.23 18.91 9.09
CA HIS A 124 -1.94 19.66 10.13
C HIS A 124 -1.88 21.18 9.93
N SER A 125 -0.76 21.72 9.43
CA SER A 125 -0.56 23.17 9.26
C SER A 125 -1.12 23.71 7.93
N GLN A 126 -1.24 22.86 6.93
CA GLN A 126 -1.78 23.17 5.60
C GLN A 126 -2.49 21.91 5.11
N ASP A 127 -3.77 21.98 4.74
CA ASP A 127 -4.60 20.82 4.32
C ASP A 127 -4.07 20.06 3.07
N TYR A 128 -2.90 20.42 2.55
CA TYR A 128 -2.19 19.76 1.47
C TYR A 128 -0.67 19.81 1.68
N TYR A 129 0.03 18.83 1.11
CA TYR A 129 1.49 18.85 1.00
C TYR A 129 1.94 19.12 -0.44
N ARG A 130 2.90 20.04 -0.63
CA ARG A 130 3.50 20.33 -1.94
C ARG A 130 4.93 19.81 -2.02
N LYS A 131 5.18 18.82 -2.89
CA LYS A 131 6.53 18.25 -3.06
C LYS A 131 7.39 19.18 -3.91
N THR A 132 8.58 19.50 -3.43
CA THR A 132 9.58 20.34 -4.12
C THR A 132 10.76 19.55 -4.71
N SER A 133 10.95 18.28 -4.34
CA SER A 133 12.11 17.46 -4.74
C SER A 133 11.83 16.44 -5.86
N GLU A 134 12.82 16.18 -6.72
CA GLU A 134 12.73 15.28 -7.90
C GLU A 134 13.03 13.79 -7.62
N GLY A 135 12.84 13.32 -6.38
CA GLY A 135 13.06 11.90 -6.06
C GLY A 135 12.12 10.95 -6.82
N ARG A 136 12.53 9.68 -6.97
CA ARG A 136 11.72 8.58 -7.55
C ARG A 136 10.32 8.55 -6.93
N LEU A 137 9.31 8.33 -7.77
CA LEU A 137 7.90 8.37 -7.39
C LEU A 137 7.15 7.14 -7.93
N PRO A 138 6.17 6.62 -7.19
CA PRO A 138 5.36 5.47 -7.59
C PRO A 138 4.28 5.88 -8.60
N VAL A 139 4.68 6.28 -9.82
CA VAL A 139 3.78 6.97 -10.78
C VAL A 139 2.46 6.24 -11.04
N LYS A 140 2.48 4.89 -11.11
CA LYS A 140 1.26 4.10 -11.34
C LYS A 140 0.23 4.20 -10.21
N TRP A 141 0.61 4.61 -9.01
CA TRP A 141 -0.29 4.77 -7.86
C TRP A 141 -0.68 6.23 -7.60
N MET A 142 -0.09 7.18 -8.33
CA MET A 142 -0.27 8.60 -8.05
C MET A 142 -1.55 9.15 -8.65
N ALA A 143 -2.25 9.94 -7.86
CA ALA A 143 -3.37 10.75 -8.32
C ALA A 143 -2.93 11.83 -9.34
N PRO A 144 -3.80 12.24 -10.28
CA PRO A 144 -3.49 13.27 -11.27
C PRO A 144 -2.98 14.59 -10.66
N GLU A 145 -3.57 15.06 -9.56
CA GLU A 145 -3.14 16.28 -8.88
C GLU A 145 -1.74 16.15 -8.25
N ALA A 146 -1.41 14.98 -7.70
CA ALA A 146 -0.08 14.68 -7.20
C ALA A 146 0.95 14.59 -8.33
N LEU A 147 0.53 14.04 -9.47
CA LEU A 147 1.36 13.82 -10.64
C LEU A 147 1.69 15.12 -11.38
N PHE A 148 0.68 15.94 -11.67
CA PHE A 148 0.80 17.13 -12.52
C PHE A 148 1.01 18.43 -11.72
N LYS A 149 0.47 18.53 -10.51
CA LYS A 149 0.52 19.75 -9.69
C LYS A 149 1.39 19.62 -8.44
N ARG A 150 1.92 18.41 -8.18
CA ARG A 150 2.71 18.07 -6.97
C ARG A 150 1.95 18.32 -5.65
N VAL A 151 0.62 18.28 -5.70
CA VAL A 151 -0.26 18.47 -4.54
C VAL A 151 -0.70 17.10 -4.01
N TYR A 152 -0.49 16.85 -2.73
CA TYR A 152 -0.87 15.62 -2.05
C TYR A 152 -1.88 15.94 -0.95
N THR A 153 -2.96 15.18 -0.91
CA THR A 153 -4.02 15.26 0.11
C THR A 153 -4.47 13.86 0.47
N SER A 154 -5.33 13.70 1.49
CA SER A 154 -5.97 12.42 1.76
C SER A 154 -6.75 11.88 0.55
N MET A 155 -7.27 12.74 -0.34
CA MET A 155 -7.95 12.32 -1.58
C MET A 155 -6.97 11.74 -2.61
N SER A 156 -5.71 12.18 -2.58
CA SER A 156 -4.67 11.57 -3.39
C SER A 156 -4.35 10.14 -2.92
N ASP A 157 -4.47 9.86 -1.62
CA ASP A 157 -4.37 8.50 -1.09
C ASP A 157 -5.62 7.67 -1.39
N VAL A 158 -6.82 8.27 -1.47
CA VAL A 158 -8.03 7.58 -1.95
C VAL A 158 -7.86 7.08 -3.39
N TRP A 159 -7.21 7.86 -4.25
CA TRP A 159 -6.83 7.38 -5.59
C TRP A 159 -5.89 6.17 -5.51
N ALA A 160 -4.84 6.25 -4.69
CA ALA A 160 -3.89 5.16 -4.50
C ALA A 160 -4.58 3.90 -3.95
N PHE A 161 -5.57 4.06 -3.05
CA PHE A 161 -6.42 2.98 -2.56
C PHE A 161 -7.21 2.33 -3.70
N GLY A 162 -7.74 3.09 -4.66
CA GLY A 162 -8.36 2.54 -5.87
C GLY A 162 -7.42 1.66 -6.70
N ILE A 163 -6.14 2.04 -6.80
CA ILE A 163 -5.11 1.21 -7.46
C ILE A 163 -4.82 -0.05 -6.63
N LEU A 164 -4.74 0.08 -5.30
CA LEU A 164 -4.57 -1.06 -4.40
C LEU A 164 -5.74 -2.06 -4.50
N LEU A 165 -6.99 -1.59 -4.59
CA LEU A 165 -8.14 -2.46 -4.83
C LEU A 165 -7.97 -3.28 -6.11
N TRP A 166 -7.44 -2.66 -7.16
CA TRP A 166 -7.13 -3.36 -8.40
C TRP A 166 -6.01 -4.41 -8.20
N GLU A 167 -4.95 -4.09 -7.44
CA GLU A 167 -3.91 -5.06 -7.09
C GLU A 167 -4.47 -6.26 -6.31
N ILE A 168 -5.34 -6.01 -5.31
CA ILE A 168 -5.99 -7.06 -4.51
C ILE A 168 -6.86 -7.96 -5.40
N MET A 169 -7.73 -7.36 -6.22
CA MET A 169 -8.67 -8.09 -7.09
C MET A 169 -8.01 -8.72 -8.32
N SER A 170 -6.73 -8.44 -8.56
CA SER A 170 -5.91 -9.11 -9.58
C SER A 170 -4.89 -10.08 -8.98
N LEU A 171 -5.01 -10.38 -7.68
CA LEU A 171 -4.11 -11.28 -6.94
C LEU A 171 -2.63 -10.86 -7.08
N GLY A 172 -2.35 -9.57 -6.85
CA GLY A 172 -1.00 -9.00 -6.92
C GLY A 172 -0.54 -8.66 -8.34
N GLY A 173 -1.49 -8.39 -9.24
CA GLY A 173 -1.22 -7.91 -10.59
C GLY A 173 -0.48 -6.57 -10.58
N THR A 174 0.25 -6.28 -11.66
CA THR A 174 0.94 -4.99 -11.83
C THR A 174 -0.02 -3.98 -12.48
N PRO A 175 -0.28 -2.80 -11.88
CA PRO A 175 -1.18 -1.81 -12.45
C PRO A 175 -0.79 -1.36 -13.86
N TYR A 176 -1.80 -1.04 -14.67
CA TYR A 176 -1.70 -0.63 -16.08
C TYR A 176 -0.88 -1.64 -16.92
N PRO A 177 -1.29 -2.93 -16.98
CA PRO A 177 -0.49 -3.97 -17.64
C PRO A 177 -0.39 -3.78 -19.17
N SER A 178 -1.35 -3.10 -19.79
CA SER A 178 -1.36 -2.81 -21.24
C SER A 178 -0.62 -1.53 -21.62
N VAL A 179 -0.12 -0.76 -20.66
CA VAL A 179 0.56 0.51 -20.93
C VAL A 179 2.08 0.28 -20.97
N PRO A 180 2.73 0.53 -22.12
CA PRO A 180 4.11 0.06 -22.35
C PRO A 180 5.18 0.84 -21.57
N SER A 181 4.91 2.08 -21.17
CA SER A 181 5.85 2.88 -20.40
C SER A 181 5.14 3.88 -19.48
N VAL A 182 5.88 4.40 -18.50
CA VAL A 182 5.35 5.40 -17.56
C VAL A 182 5.06 6.72 -18.28
N GLU A 183 5.87 7.11 -19.26
CA GLU A 183 5.66 8.31 -20.08
C GLU A 183 4.32 8.25 -20.83
N ASN A 184 3.98 7.10 -21.40
CA ASN A 184 2.68 6.91 -22.04
C ASN A 184 1.54 6.95 -21.03
N LEU A 185 1.74 6.41 -19.82
CA LEU A 185 0.75 6.51 -18.75
C LEU A 185 0.46 7.97 -18.37
N PHE A 186 1.47 8.83 -18.30
CA PHE A 186 1.27 10.26 -18.04
C PHE A 186 0.31 10.91 -19.04
N LYS A 187 0.47 10.61 -20.35
CA LYS A 187 -0.41 11.13 -21.40
C LYS A 187 -1.82 10.58 -21.26
N LEU A 188 -1.96 9.26 -21.08
CA LEU A 188 -3.26 8.59 -20.95
C LEU A 188 -4.05 9.09 -19.74
N LEU A 189 -3.40 9.28 -18.59
CA LEU A 189 -4.07 9.80 -17.39
C LEU A 189 -4.58 11.23 -17.59
N ARG A 190 -3.88 12.05 -18.37
CA ARG A 190 -4.31 13.40 -18.74
C ARG A 190 -5.55 13.38 -19.65
N GLU A 191 -5.66 12.35 -20.48
CA GLU A 191 -6.79 12.12 -21.39
C GLU A 191 -7.97 11.39 -20.71
N GLY A 192 -7.86 11.06 -19.41
CA GLY A 192 -8.95 10.44 -18.64
C GLY A 192 -8.96 8.91 -18.66
N HIS A 193 -7.94 8.25 -19.22
CA HIS A 193 -7.84 6.79 -19.21
C HIS A 193 -7.86 6.21 -17.79
N ARG A 194 -8.50 5.05 -17.61
CA ARG A 194 -8.52 4.27 -16.35
C ARG A 194 -8.34 2.79 -16.67
N MET A 195 -7.87 2.02 -15.68
CA MET A 195 -7.70 0.57 -15.83
C MET A 195 -9.04 -0.14 -16.04
N LEU A 196 -9.01 -1.23 -16.80
CA LEU A 196 -10.14 -2.14 -16.94
C LEU A 196 -10.39 -2.90 -15.63
N LYS A 197 -11.63 -3.34 -15.47
CA LYS A 197 -12.08 -4.17 -14.35
C LYS A 197 -11.25 -5.47 -14.28
N PRO A 198 -10.68 -5.83 -13.11
CA PRO A 198 -9.92 -7.07 -12.94
C PRO A 198 -10.85 -8.29 -12.85
N HIS A 199 -10.31 -9.47 -13.16
CA HIS A 199 -11.08 -10.72 -13.31
C HIS A 199 -11.87 -11.14 -12.06
N TYR A 200 -11.31 -10.97 -10.85
CA TYR A 200 -11.96 -11.39 -9.60
C TYR A 200 -12.89 -10.32 -9.00
N CYS A 201 -13.13 -9.21 -9.71
CA CYS A 201 -14.05 -8.18 -9.28
C CYS A 201 -15.47 -8.50 -9.76
N THR A 202 -16.47 -8.50 -8.87
CA THR A 202 -17.89 -8.54 -9.26
C THR A 202 -18.39 -7.12 -9.55
N THR A 203 -19.48 -7.02 -10.30
CA THR A 203 -20.21 -5.74 -10.37
C THR A 203 -20.98 -5.59 -9.05
N GLU A 204 -20.92 -4.42 -8.43
CA GLU A 204 -21.72 -4.14 -7.24
C GLU A 204 -23.21 -4.21 -7.63
N THR A 205 -23.96 -5.05 -6.93
CA THR A 205 -25.41 -5.26 -7.11
C THR A 205 -26.19 -4.54 -6.05
#